data_AF-A0A915U9K0-F1
#
_entry.id   AF-A0A915U9K0-F1
#
_cell.length_a   1.000
_cell.length_b   1.000
_cell.length_c   1.000
_cell.angle_alpha   90.00
_cell.angle_beta   90.00
_cell.angle_gamma   90.00
#
_symmetry.space_group_name_H-M   'P 1'
#
loop_
_entity.id
_entity.type
_entity.pdbx_description
1 polymer ?
#
loop_
_entity_poly.entity_id
_entity_poly.type
_entity_poly.pdbx_seq_one_letter_code
_entity_poly.pdbx_strand_id
1 'polypeptide(L)' 'MELKAASTLDDISRLPPARCHELTGNRKGQLSVDLEHPYRLLFVPAHNPLPTKEDGGVDWASITEIEIIGIVDTH' A
#
# COMPACT_ATOMS: atom_id res chain seq x y z
N MET A 1 -2.27 -13.30 6.78
CA MET A 1 -2.35 -11.98 6.12
C MET A 1 -0.97 -11.35 6.22
N GLU A 2 -0.30 -11.14 5.09
CA GLU A 2 1.09 -10.62 5.03
C GLU A 2 1.24 -9.27 5.74
N LEU A 3 0.23 -8.39 5.65
CA LEU A 3 0.22 -7.08 6.32
C LEU A 3 0.41 -7.14 7.85
N LYS A 4 0.04 -8.24 8.51
CA LYS A 4 0.27 -8.41 9.97
C LYS A 4 1.68 -8.91 10.29
N ALA A 5 2.37 -9.51 9.33
CA ALA A 5 3.70 -10.08 9.50
C ALA A 5 4.80 -9.16 8.97
N ALA A 6 4.46 -8.25 8.07
CA ALA A 6 5.33 -7.21 7.56
C ALA A 6 5.75 -6.26 8.68
N SER A 7 7.05 -5.98 8.74
CA SER A 7 7.59 -4.92 9.59
C SER A 7 7.40 -3.56 8.93
N THR A 8 7.47 -3.53 7.61
CA THR A 8 7.32 -2.32 6.79
C THR A 8 6.55 -2.63 5.51
N LEU A 9 6.07 -1.59 4.84
CA LEU A 9 5.36 -1.75 3.57
C LEU A 9 6.25 -2.35 2.46
N ASP A 10 7.57 -2.23 2.56
CA ASP A 10 8.52 -2.83 1.61
C ASP A 10 8.52 -4.37 1.66
N ASP A 11 8.09 -4.96 2.78
CA ASP A 11 7.96 -6.42 2.92
C ASP A 11 6.78 -6.99 2.12
N ILE A 12 5.85 -6.14 1.67
CA ILE A 12 4.67 -6.60 0.93
C ILE A 12 5.04 -6.80 -0.55
N SER A 13 4.80 -8.02 -1.04
CA SER A 13 5.12 -8.37 -2.43
C SER A 13 4.43 -7.47 -3.45
N ARG A 14 5.23 -6.92 -4.37
CA ARG A 14 4.77 -6.21 -5.58
C ARG A 14 4.33 -7.18 -6.69
N LEU A 15 4.59 -8.48 -6.52
CA LEU A 15 4.21 -9.54 -7.42
C LEU A 15 2.96 -10.28 -6.90
N PRO A 16 2.26 -11.04 -7.74
CA PRO A 16 1.19 -11.91 -7.29
C PRO A 16 1.65 -12.84 -6.14
N PRO A 17 0.78 -13.15 -5.16
CA PRO A 17 -0.65 -12.86 -5.16
C PRO A 17 -1.03 -11.48 -4.60
N ALA A 18 -0.20 -10.80 -3.79
CA ALA A 18 -0.59 -9.52 -3.17
C ALA A 18 -0.53 -8.33 -4.12
N ARG A 19 0.45 -8.30 -5.04
CA ARG A 19 0.61 -7.27 -6.08
C ARG A 19 0.46 -5.84 -5.52
N CYS A 20 1.19 -5.51 -4.46
CA CYS A 20 1.15 -4.18 -3.85
C CYS A 20 1.66 -3.11 -4.84
N HIS A 21 0.88 -2.05 -5.03
CA HIS A 21 1.26 -0.91 -5.86
C HIS A 21 0.54 0.36 -5.45
N GLU A 22 1.17 1.51 -5.70
CA GLU A 22 0.54 2.82 -5.61
C GLU A 22 -0.45 3.01 -6.78
N LEU A 23 -1.60 3.60 -6.48
CA LEU A 23 -2.58 4.01 -7.47
C LEU A 23 -2.19 5.35 -8.11
N THR A 24 -2.69 5.59 -9.31
CA THR A 24 -2.37 6.80 -10.10
C THR A 24 -3.60 7.69 -10.28
N GLY A 25 -3.41 8.87 -10.88
CA GLY A 25 -4.49 9.83 -11.16
C GLY A 25 -5.18 10.34 -9.88
N ASN A 26 -6.51 10.27 -9.84
CA ASN A 26 -7.31 10.79 -8.72
C ASN A 26 -7.12 10.02 -7.39
N ARG A 27 -6.41 8.87 -7.43
CA ARG A 27 -6.10 8.07 -6.24
C ARG A 27 -4.60 8.06 -5.91
N LYS A 28 -3.82 9.00 -6.46
CA LYS A 28 -2.40 9.15 -6.15
C LYS A 28 -2.18 9.22 -4.63
N GLY A 29 -1.16 8.52 -4.13
CA GLY A 29 -0.88 8.38 -2.70
C GLY A 29 -1.64 7.25 -1.99
N GLN A 30 -2.67 6.67 -2.62
CA GLN A 30 -3.30 5.44 -2.12
C GLN A 30 -2.59 4.22 -2.68
N LEU A 31 -2.58 3.14 -1.90
CA LEU A 31 -2.01 1.86 -2.27
C LEU A 31 -3.10 0.79 -2.35
N SER A 32 -2.83 -0.22 -3.17
CA SER A 32 -3.70 -1.36 -3.37
C SER A 32 -2.92 -2.65 -3.22
N VAL A 33 -3.53 -3.63 -2.54
CA VAL A 33 -3.15 -5.05 -2.63
C VAL A 33 -4.35 -5.86 -3.10
N ASP A 34 -4.09 -6.91 -3.86
CA ASP A 34 -5.10 -7.88 -4.25
C ASP A 34 -5.55 -8.69 -3.03
N LEU A 35 -6.87 -8.93 -2.94
CA LEU A 35 -7.47 -9.93 -2.06
C LEU A 35 -7.90 -11.14 -2.91
N GLU A 36 -9.01 -11.78 -2.55
CA GLU A 36 -9.67 -12.71 -3.46
C GLU A 36 -10.31 -11.92 -4.61
N HIS A 37 -9.95 -12.28 -5.85
CA HIS A 37 -10.47 -11.62 -7.04
C HIS A 37 -12.02 -11.61 -7.02
N PRO A 38 -12.66 -10.46 -7.32
CA PRO A 38 -12.10 -9.23 -7.90
C PRO A 38 -11.70 -8.14 -6.89
N TYR A 39 -11.72 -8.46 -5.59
CA TYR A 39 -11.58 -7.47 -4.53
C TYR A 39 -10.14 -7.03 -4.30
N ARG A 40 -9.98 -5.77 -3.92
CA ARG A 40 -8.72 -5.17 -3.50
C ARG A 40 -8.88 -4.40 -2.21
N LEU A 41 -7.87 -4.46 -1.36
CA LEU A 41 -7.77 -3.61 -0.17
C LEU A 41 -7.06 -2.31 -0.56
N LEU A 42 -7.68 -1.18 -0.27
CA LEU A 42 -7.09 0.15 -0.41
C LEU A 42 -6.69 0.72 0.94
N PHE A 43 -5.51 1.32 1.00
CA PHE A 43 -4.97 1.93 2.20
C PHE A 43 -4.00 3.07 1.86
N VAL A 44 -3.63 3.86 2.86
CA VAL A 44 -2.59 4.90 2.77
C VAL A 44 -1.56 4.72 3.88
N PRO A 45 -0.33 5.23 3.73
CA PRO A 45 0.61 5.27 4.83
C PRO A 45 0.12 6.24 5.92
N ALA A 46 0.09 5.79 7.16
CA ALA A 46 -0.44 6.55 8.29
C ALA A 46 0.67 7.25 9.09
N HIS A 47 1.58 7.92 8.40
CA HIS A 47 2.72 8.63 9.02
C HIS A 47 2.58 10.14 8.87
N ASN A 48 2.97 10.89 9.90
CA ASN A 48 3.02 12.35 9.87
C ASN A 48 4.31 12.88 10.53
N PRO A 49 5.29 13.39 9.75
CA PRO A 49 5.27 13.53 8.29
C PRO A 49 5.40 12.19 7.56
N LEU A 50 4.99 12.15 6.28
CA LEU A 50 5.22 10.98 5.43
C LEU A 50 6.73 10.75 5.23
N PRO A 51 7.23 9.50 5.38
CA PRO A 51 8.60 9.18 5.06
C PRO A 51 8.86 9.36 3.57
N THR A 52 9.85 10.17 3.24
CA THR A 52 10.27 10.44 1.86
C THR A 52 11.76 10.18 1.68
N LYS A 53 12.12 9.64 0.53
CA LYS A 53 13.50 9.51 0.05
C LYS A 53 14.06 10.86 -0.37
N GLU A 54 15.36 10.94 -0.56
CA GLU A 54 16.06 12.15 -1.02
C GLU A 54 15.55 12.67 -2.38
N ASP A 55 15.04 11.77 -3.23
CA ASP A 55 14.46 12.10 -4.54
C ASP A 55 12.99 12.58 -4.47
N GLY A 56 12.41 12.65 -3.27
CA GLY A 56 11.02 13.04 -3.04
C GLY A 56 10.00 11.91 -3.21
N GLY A 57 10.44 10.69 -3.54
CA GLY A 57 9.58 9.51 -3.53
C GLY A 57 9.23 9.05 -2.12
N VAL A 58 8.15 8.28 -1.96
CA VAL A 58 7.79 7.70 -0.66
C VAL A 58 8.85 6.66 -0.25
N ASP A 59 9.28 6.69 1.01
CA ASP A 59 10.17 5.68 1.57
C ASP A 59 9.38 4.53 2.21
N TRP A 60 9.11 3.49 1.43
CA TRP A 60 8.29 2.35 1.84
C TRP A 60 8.94 1.51 2.95
N ALA A 61 10.27 1.50 3.03
CA ALA A 61 11.02 0.83 4.09
C ALA A 61 10.84 1.52 5.46
N SER A 62 10.34 2.74 5.47
CA SER A 62 10.05 3.49 6.71
C SER A 62 8.56 3.50 7.06
N ILE A 63 7.69 2.91 6.24
CA ILE A 63 6.25 2.86 6.50
C ILE A 63 5.92 1.61 7.32
N THR A 64 5.67 1.83 8.60
CA THR A 64 5.28 0.79 9.59
C THR A 64 3.79 0.81 9.95
N GLU A 65 3.03 1.79 9.45
CA GLU A 65 1.64 1.99 9.80
C GLU A 65 0.85 2.39 8.56
N ILE A 66 -0.34 1.81 8.41
CA ILE A 66 -1.26 2.09 7.31
C ILE A 66 -2.66 2.36 7.84
N GLU A 67 -3.41 3.19 7.15
CA GLU A 67 -4.83 3.41 7.36
C GLU A 67 -5.62 2.74 6.25
N ILE A 68 -6.54 1.84 6.62
CA ILE A 68 -7.41 1.16 5.65
C ILE A 68 -8.51 2.12 5.19
N ILE A 69 -8.57 2.35 3.88
CA ILE A 69 -9.62 3.16 3.25
C ILE A 69 -10.85 2.30 2.92
N GLY A 70 -10.64 1.07 2.47
CA GLY A 70 -11.76 0.15 2.20
C GLY A 70 -11.42 -1.01 1.27
N ILE A 71 -12.44 -1.84 1.02
CA ILE A 71 -12.39 -2.93 0.04
C ILE A 71 -13.17 -2.50 -1.20
N VAL A 72 -12.58 -2.67 -2.37
CA VAL A 72 -13.16 -2.22 -3.64
C VAL A 72 -13.19 -3.37 -4.65
N ASP A 73 -14.32 -3.54 -5.32
CA ASP A 73 -14.43 -4.36 -6.53
C ASP A 73 -13.84 -3.58 -7.71
N THR A 74 -12.97 -4.23 -8.48
CA THR A 74 -12.26 -3.61 -9.60
C THR A 74 -12.81 -3.98 -10.99
N HIS A 75 -13.99 -4.60 -11.05
CA HIS A 75 -14.76 -4.84 -12.29
C HIS A 75 -16.06 -4.04 -12.29
#